data_AF-A0A8J5LKI7-F1
#
_entry.id   AF-A0A8J5LKI7-F1
#
_cell.length_a   1.000
_cell.length_b   1.000
_cell.length_c   1.000
_cell.angle_alpha   90.00
_cell.angle_beta   90.00
_cell.angle_gamma   90.00
#
_symmetry.space_group_name_H-M   'P 1'
#
loop_
_entity.id
_entity.type
_entity.pdbx_description
1 polymer ?
#
loop_
_entity_poly.entity_id
_entity_poly.type
_entity_poly.pdbx_seq_one_letter_code
_entity_poly.pdbx_strand_id
1 'polypeptide(L)'
;MSYRKGSKVWLEDKDSAWVEAEVIDVKDKSVVVLLPLQRKKITVAADKILPRDTDDDLGGVDDMTKLTYLNEPGVLYNLSRRYALNEIYTYTGSILIAVNPFTKLSHLYNGHMMEQYKGARLGELSPHVYAVADACYRAMMREKCSQSILVSGESGAGKTETTKLIMQYLMHVGGRAAKDDRTVEQQVLESNPLLEAFGNAKTIRNDNSSRFGKFVEIQFDASGRISGAAVRTYLLERSRVVKITYPERNYHCFYQLCASGKDAEKYKLGHPSCFHYLNQSKLYELEGVTNSEEYLKTRKAMDIVGISLGCQEAIFRTLAAILHLGNIEFSPGNEHDSSMILLPIKIQSLIFIFKQLLIYSCKCNPDLLLSTLCTRGIQTHEGNIVKALDCAAAVANRDALAKAAQLMYLFLFSFEQFCINFANEKLQQHFNEHVFKMEQEEYRNEEINWSYIEFIDNQDVLDLIEKKPIGIISLLDEACMFPKSTHQTFSAKLFQNLGSHSRLEKEKFSETDFIIAHYAGKVTYQTDFFLEKNRDYIVVEHCNLLSSSRCSFVSGLFDSLSEESSRSSYKFSSVALRFKGVLEAVRISLAGYPTRRFYSEFIDRFGILAPEFLYGR
;
A
#
# COMPACT_ATOMS: atom_id res chain seq x y z
N MET A 1 -11.39 -29.40 25.67
CA MET A 1 -12.85 -29.66 25.65
C MET A 1 -13.09 -31.17 25.70
N SER A 2 -14.23 -31.63 26.21
CA SER A 2 -14.60 -33.07 26.19
C SER A 2 -15.65 -33.29 25.09
N TYR A 3 -15.23 -33.92 23.98
CA TYR A 3 -16.12 -34.26 22.87
C TYR A 3 -17.03 -35.42 23.26
N ARG A 4 -18.26 -35.42 22.73
CA ARG A 4 -19.27 -36.47 22.96
C ARG A 4 -19.73 -37.06 21.64
N LYS A 5 -20.30 -38.26 21.68
CA LYS A 5 -20.98 -38.83 20.51
C LYS A 5 -22.13 -37.91 20.08
N GLY A 6 -22.20 -37.59 18.79
CA GLY A 6 -23.11 -36.59 18.20
C GLY A 6 -22.56 -35.15 18.18
N SER A 7 -21.35 -34.89 18.72
CA SER A 7 -20.72 -33.57 18.58
C SER A 7 -20.37 -33.29 17.12
N LYS A 8 -20.82 -32.14 16.59
CA LYS A 8 -20.37 -31.60 15.30
C LYS A 8 -18.98 -31.00 15.46
N VAL A 9 -18.08 -31.31 14.53
CA VAL A 9 -16.69 -30.87 14.54
C VAL A 9 -16.19 -30.55 13.14
N TRP A 10 -15.13 -29.75 13.09
CA TRP A 10 -14.29 -29.53 11.92
C TRP A 10 -13.09 -30.46 11.95
N LEU A 11 -12.74 -31.01 10.80
CA LEU A 11 -11.53 -31.79 10.57
C LEU A 11 -10.67 -31.11 9.49
N GLU A 12 -9.36 -31.07 9.71
CA GLU A 12 -8.37 -30.56 8.74
C GLU A 12 -8.35 -31.46 7.48
N ASP A 13 -8.40 -30.85 6.30
CA ASP A 13 -8.38 -31.51 4.99
C ASP A 13 -7.37 -30.84 4.04
N LYS A 14 -6.75 -31.63 3.14
CA LYS A 14 -5.70 -31.12 2.26
C LYS A 14 -6.22 -30.26 1.10
N ASP A 15 -7.43 -30.53 0.63
CA ASP A 15 -7.97 -29.92 -0.59
C ASP A 15 -8.92 -28.77 -0.24
N SER A 16 -9.69 -28.91 0.85
CA SER A 16 -10.70 -27.94 1.30
C SER A 16 -10.27 -27.10 2.51
N ALA A 17 -9.05 -27.30 3.02
CA ALA A 17 -8.54 -26.85 4.34
C ALA A 17 -9.30 -27.44 5.54
N TRP A 18 -10.63 -27.38 5.54
CA TRP A 18 -11.50 -27.88 6.60
C TRP A 18 -12.74 -28.56 6.03
N VAL A 19 -13.17 -29.66 6.66
CA VAL A 19 -14.39 -30.41 6.29
C VAL A 19 -15.27 -30.68 7.51
N GLU A 20 -16.58 -30.68 7.27
CA GLU A 20 -17.58 -31.01 8.29
C GLU A 20 -17.51 -32.50 8.68
N ALA A 21 -17.51 -32.78 9.98
CA ALA A 21 -17.56 -34.14 10.51
C ALA A 21 -18.40 -34.24 11.79
N GLU A 22 -18.83 -35.47 12.12
CA GLU A 22 -19.59 -35.78 13.33
C GLU A 22 -18.87 -36.83 14.17
N VAL A 23 -18.75 -36.61 15.48
CA VAL A 23 -18.14 -37.56 16.43
C VAL A 23 -19.05 -38.77 16.64
N ILE A 24 -18.61 -39.95 16.22
CA ILE A 24 -19.40 -41.20 16.35
C ILE A 24 -18.94 -42.09 17.52
N ASP A 25 -17.70 -41.95 17.97
CA ASP A 25 -17.10 -42.69 19.08
C ASP A 25 -15.91 -41.91 19.67
N VAL A 26 -15.64 -42.07 20.96
CA VAL A 26 -14.55 -41.38 21.68
C VAL A 26 -13.74 -42.40 22.46
N LYS A 27 -12.45 -42.49 22.15
CA LYS A 27 -11.47 -43.36 22.83
C LYS A 27 -10.40 -42.47 23.46
N ASP A 28 -9.79 -42.91 24.56
CA ASP A 28 -8.98 -42.08 25.48
C ASP A 28 -8.20 -40.89 24.87
N LYS A 29 -7.44 -41.12 23.80
CA LYS A 29 -6.65 -40.08 23.10
C LYS A 29 -7.07 -39.82 21.64
N SER A 30 -8.09 -40.51 21.14
CA SER A 30 -8.47 -40.48 19.72
C SER A 30 -9.99 -40.52 19.53
N VAL A 31 -10.49 -39.61 18.70
CA VAL A 31 -11.90 -39.49 18.37
C VAL A 31 -12.15 -40.15 17.02
N VAL A 32 -13.23 -40.93 16.92
CA VAL A 32 -13.68 -41.48 15.63
C VAL A 32 -14.76 -40.55 15.09
N VAL A 33 -14.52 -40.01 13.90
CA VAL A 33 -15.42 -39.08 13.21
C VAL A 33 -15.98 -39.68 11.93
N LEU A 34 -17.19 -39.28 11.57
CA LEU A 34 -17.86 -39.58 10.31
C LEU A 34 -17.86 -38.32 9.44
N LEU A 35 -17.36 -38.44 8.21
CA LEU A 35 -17.47 -37.44 7.16
C LEU A 35 -18.82 -37.65 6.43
N PRO A 36 -19.83 -36.77 6.54
CA PRO A 36 -21.16 -37.03 6.02
C PRO A 36 -21.18 -37.20 4.49
N LEU A 37 -20.50 -36.30 3.77
CA LEU A 37 -20.43 -36.27 2.31
C LEU A 37 -19.75 -37.52 1.73
N GLN A 38 -18.65 -37.97 2.36
CA GLN A 38 -17.87 -39.13 1.91
C GLN A 38 -18.40 -40.46 2.49
N ARG A 39 -19.33 -40.42 3.45
CA ARG A 39 -19.77 -41.55 4.30
C ARG A 39 -18.61 -42.35 4.92
N LYS A 40 -17.47 -41.69 5.12
CA LYS A 40 -16.19 -42.29 5.53
C LYS A 40 -15.96 -42.07 7.02
N LYS A 41 -15.54 -43.12 7.73
CA LYS A 41 -15.14 -43.06 9.14
C LYS A 41 -13.62 -42.92 9.23
N ILE A 42 -13.13 -42.00 10.06
CA ILE A 42 -11.70 -41.77 10.30
C ILE A 42 -11.45 -41.66 11.80
N THR A 43 -10.38 -42.28 12.29
CA THR A 43 -9.90 -42.09 13.66
C THR A 43 -8.82 -41.01 13.65
N VAL A 44 -9.01 -39.97 14.46
CA VAL A 44 -8.14 -38.79 14.53
C VAL A 44 -7.78 -38.47 15.97
N ALA A 45 -6.66 -37.79 16.19
CA ALA A 45 -6.30 -37.33 17.53
C ALA A 45 -7.20 -36.14 17.95
N ALA A 46 -7.52 -36.05 19.24
CA ALA A 46 -8.54 -35.10 19.74
C ALA A 46 -8.12 -33.62 19.64
N ASP A 47 -6.83 -33.35 19.46
CA ASP A 47 -6.21 -32.04 19.22
C ASP A 47 -6.33 -31.59 17.74
N LYS A 48 -6.61 -32.50 16.82
CA LYS A 48 -6.77 -32.23 15.37
C LYS A 48 -8.21 -31.97 14.92
N ILE A 49 -9.13 -31.83 15.87
CA ILE A 49 -10.52 -31.48 15.61
C ILE A 49 -10.91 -30.24 16.39
N LEU A 50 -11.72 -29.39 15.77
CA LEU A 50 -12.25 -28.17 16.37
C LEU A 50 -13.77 -28.29 16.48
N PRO A 51 -14.41 -27.72 17.52
CA PRO A 51 -15.86 -27.76 17.64
C PRO A 51 -16.56 -26.94 16.53
N ARG A 52 -17.75 -27.37 16.12
CA ARG A 52 -18.55 -26.74 15.05
C ARG A 52 -19.93 -26.33 15.58
N ASP A 53 -20.37 -25.13 15.21
CA ASP A 53 -21.70 -24.61 15.53
C ASP A 53 -22.82 -25.45 14.88
N THR A 54 -24.04 -25.36 15.41
CA THR A 54 -25.21 -26.02 14.83
C THR A 54 -25.64 -25.35 13.52
N ASP A 55 -26.36 -26.07 12.67
CA ASP A 55 -26.72 -25.63 11.30
C ASP A 55 -27.99 -24.75 11.26
N ASP A 56 -28.33 -24.13 12.39
CA ASP A 56 -29.61 -23.46 12.59
C ASP A 56 -29.68 -22.10 11.85
N ASP A 57 -28.54 -21.42 11.69
CA ASP A 57 -28.40 -20.17 10.94
C ASP A 57 -28.19 -20.43 9.44
N LEU A 58 -29.30 -20.58 8.70
CA LEU A 58 -29.29 -20.88 7.26
C LEU A 58 -28.53 -19.84 6.41
N GLY A 59 -28.41 -18.58 6.85
CA GLY A 59 -27.69 -17.51 6.13
C GLY A 59 -26.23 -17.28 6.58
N GLY A 60 -25.83 -17.81 7.73
CA GLY A 60 -24.67 -17.30 8.48
C GLY A 60 -25.01 -16.07 9.34
N VAL A 61 -24.05 -15.59 10.13
CA VAL A 61 -24.20 -14.50 11.08
C VAL A 61 -23.56 -13.20 10.61
N ASP A 62 -24.29 -12.10 10.75
CA ASP A 62 -23.85 -10.73 10.43
C ASP A 62 -22.62 -10.26 11.23
N ASP A 63 -22.43 -10.76 12.45
CA ASP A 63 -21.29 -10.45 13.30
C ASP A 63 -20.69 -11.74 13.86
N MET A 64 -19.38 -11.94 13.67
CA MET A 64 -18.65 -13.11 14.14
C MET A 64 -18.58 -13.23 15.66
N THR A 65 -18.88 -12.16 16.40
CA THR A 65 -19.08 -12.22 17.86
C THR A 65 -20.32 -13.04 18.27
N LYS A 66 -21.17 -13.46 17.34
CA LYS A 66 -22.33 -14.32 17.61
C LYS A 66 -22.03 -15.82 17.47
N LEU A 67 -20.86 -16.20 16.95
CA LEU A 67 -20.46 -17.61 16.80
C LEU A 67 -20.24 -18.25 18.17
N THR A 68 -20.75 -19.48 18.38
CA THR A 68 -20.54 -20.19 19.66
C THR A 68 -19.11 -20.71 19.75
N TYR A 69 -18.56 -21.16 18.62
CA TYR A 69 -17.16 -21.59 18.50
C TYR A 69 -16.39 -20.68 17.54
N LEU A 70 -15.84 -19.59 18.08
CA LEU A 70 -14.91 -18.75 17.33
C LEU A 70 -13.57 -19.46 17.08
N ASN A 71 -13.50 -20.13 15.94
CA ASN A 71 -12.30 -20.76 15.40
C ASN A 71 -12.16 -20.48 13.89
N GLU A 72 -10.98 -20.73 13.34
CA GLU A 72 -10.67 -20.49 11.93
C GLU A 72 -11.68 -21.12 10.96
N PRO A 73 -12.05 -22.41 11.07
CA PRO A 73 -13.06 -22.98 10.18
C PRO A 73 -14.46 -22.38 10.37
N GLY A 74 -14.89 -22.03 11.58
CA GLY A 74 -16.17 -21.35 11.81
C GLY A 74 -16.23 -19.97 11.16
N VAL A 75 -15.14 -19.20 11.24
CA VAL A 75 -14.99 -17.90 10.56
C VAL A 75 -15.01 -18.06 9.04
N LEU A 76 -14.24 -19.02 8.50
CA LEU A 76 -14.18 -19.29 7.07
C LEU A 76 -15.54 -19.77 6.52
N TYR A 77 -16.23 -20.63 7.26
CA TYR A 77 -17.55 -21.14 6.92
C TYR A 77 -18.62 -20.04 6.91
N ASN A 78 -18.61 -19.16 7.92
CA ASN A 78 -19.54 -18.03 7.96
C ASN A 78 -19.33 -17.10 6.75
N LEU A 79 -18.07 -16.75 6.45
CA LEU A 79 -17.75 -15.93 5.29
C LEU A 79 -18.16 -16.59 3.97
N SER A 80 -17.95 -17.91 3.82
CA SER A 80 -18.27 -18.62 2.57
C SER A 80 -19.78 -18.69 2.32
N ARG A 81 -20.60 -18.90 3.37
CA ARG A 81 -22.07 -18.91 3.27
C ARG A 81 -22.62 -17.53 2.91
N ARG A 82 -22.18 -16.49 3.61
CA ARG A 82 -22.58 -15.10 3.32
C ARG A 82 -22.17 -14.67 1.92
N TYR A 83 -20.95 -14.99 1.51
CA TYR A 83 -20.47 -14.73 0.15
C TYR A 83 -21.31 -15.45 -0.93
N ALA A 84 -21.74 -16.69 -0.69
CA ALA A 84 -22.64 -17.42 -1.60
C ALA A 84 -24.03 -16.78 -1.75
N LEU A 85 -24.45 -15.95 -0.77
CA LEU A 85 -25.67 -15.14 -0.82
C LEU A 85 -25.44 -13.71 -1.37
N ASN A 86 -24.21 -13.40 -1.82
CA ASN A 86 -23.71 -12.05 -2.17
C ASN A 86 -23.63 -11.06 -0.99
N GLU A 87 -23.68 -11.54 0.25
CA GLU A 87 -23.44 -10.74 1.46
C GLU A 87 -21.94 -10.60 1.71
N ILE A 88 -21.32 -9.65 1.01
CA ILE A 88 -19.85 -9.46 1.01
C ILE A 88 -19.26 -8.84 2.27
N TYR A 89 -20.11 -8.28 3.14
CA TYR A 89 -19.73 -7.55 4.34
C TYR A 89 -20.12 -8.34 5.59
N THR A 90 -19.21 -8.44 6.56
CA THR A 90 -19.45 -9.15 7.84
C THR A 90 -18.74 -8.41 8.97
N TYR A 91 -19.42 -8.18 10.09
CA TYR A 91 -18.78 -7.58 11.27
C TYR A 91 -17.95 -8.60 12.04
N THR A 92 -17.01 -8.07 12.79
CA THR A 92 -16.34 -8.73 13.89
C THR A 92 -16.13 -7.66 14.96
N GLY A 93 -17.13 -7.45 15.80
CA GLY A 93 -17.15 -6.35 16.77
C GLY A 93 -17.05 -5.00 16.06
N SER A 94 -15.99 -4.22 16.36
CA SER A 94 -15.75 -2.90 15.75
C SER A 94 -15.14 -2.94 14.34
N ILE A 95 -14.73 -4.12 13.86
CA ILE A 95 -14.06 -4.31 12.57
C ILE A 95 -15.07 -4.79 11.52
N LEU A 96 -14.93 -4.31 10.28
CA LEU A 96 -15.69 -4.78 9.12
C LEU A 96 -14.79 -5.59 8.19
N ILE A 97 -15.14 -6.86 7.95
CA ILE A 97 -14.56 -7.70 6.91
C ILE A 97 -15.34 -7.46 5.61
N ALA A 98 -14.62 -7.30 4.50
CA ALA A 98 -15.18 -7.16 3.16
C ALA A 98 -14.50 -8.17 2.21
N VAL A 99 -15.28 -9.04 1.58
CA VAL A 99 -14.79 -10.01 0.59
C VAL A 99 -15.09 -9.47 -0.81
N ASN A 100 -14.08 -9.31 -1.66
CA ASN A 100 -14.29 -8.75 -3.01
C ASN A 100 -15.13 -9.73 -3.88
N PRO A 101 -16.34 -9.33 -4.36
CA PRO A 101 -17.19 -10.19 -5.19
C PRO A 101 -16.73 -10.34 -6.64
N PHE A 102 -15.75 -9.54 -7.09
CA PHE A 102 -15.33 -9.44 -8.50
C PHE A 102 -16.46 -9.10 -9.50
N THR A 103 -17.62 -8.65 -9.00
CA THR A 103 -18.78 -8.20 -9.78
C THR A 103 -19.43 -6.97 -9.15
N LYS A 104 -20.28 -6.26 -9.90
CA LYS A 104 -20.94 -5.03 -9.44
C LYS A 104 -22.26 -5.33 -8.72
N LEU A 105 -22.24 -5.28 -7.39
CA LEU A 105 -23.44 -5.38 -6.55
C LEU A 105 -24.13 -4.01 -6.41
N SER A 106 -24.73 -3.51 -7.50
CA SER A 106 -25.29 -2.16 -7.60
C SER A 106 -26.38 -1.82 -6.57
N HIS A 107 -27.08 -2.83 -6.05
CA HIS A 107 -28.12 -2.67 -5.04
C HIS A 107 -27.58 -2.23 -3.67
N LEU A 108 -26.29 -2.43 -3.38
CA LEU A 108 -25.65 -2.04 -2.11
C LEU A 108 -25.26 -0.55 -2.05
N TYR A 109 -25.06 0.09 -3.21
CA TYR A 109 -24.33 1.37 -3.31
C TYR A 109 -25.15 2.51 -3.92
N ASN A 110 -26.48 2.46 -3.75
CA ASN A 110 -27.39 3.52 -4.21
C ASN A 110 -27.66 4.55 -3.10
N GLY A 111 -28.21 5.70 -3.48
CA GLY A 111 -28.53 6.79 -2.53
C GLY A 111 -29.59 6.43 -1.48
N HIS A 112 -30.45 5.43 -1.74
CA HIS A 112 -31.39 4.92 -0.74
C HIS A 112 -30.66 4.19 0.39
N MET A 113 -29.68 3.35 0.07
CA MET A 113 -28.80 2.72 1.07
C MET A 113 -28.04 3.79 1.87
N MET A 114 -27.53 4.84 1.22
CA MET A 114 -26.86 5.93 1.94
C MET A 114 -27.78 6.61 2.97
N GLU A 115 -29.03 6.91 2.62
CA GLU A 115 -29.98 7.51 3.56
C GLU A 115 -30.45 6.53 4.65
N GLN A 116 -30.51 5.23 4.39
CA GLN A 116 -30.82 4.22 5.41
C GLN A 116 -29.73 4.09 6.49
N TYR A 117 -28.45 4.14 6.11
CA TYR A 117 -27.35 4.02 7.08
C TYR A 117 -27.09 5.32 7.87
N LYS A 118 -27.67 6.44 7.45
CA LYS A 118 -27.47 7.78 8.02
C LYS A 118 -28.01 7.88 9.44
N GLY A 119 -27.09 7.92 10.40
CA GLY A 119 -27.42 7.95 11.83
C GLY A 119 -27.81 6.60 12.46
N ALA A 120 -27.96 5.53 11.67
CA ALA A 120 -28.22 4.18 12.16
C ALA A 120 -27.06 3.68 13.03
N ARG A 121 -27.30 2.99 14.13
CA ARG A 121 -26.21 2.50 15.01
C ARG A 121 -25.47 1.33 14.35
N LEU A 122 -24.20 1.17 14.69
CA LEU A 122 -23.42 0.00 14.26
C LEU A 122 -24.11 -1.26 14.79
N GLY A 123 -24.40 -2.22 13.90
CA GLY A 123 -25.15 -3.45 14.23
C GLY A 123 -26.69 -3.32 14.30
N GLU A 124 -27.26 -2.13 14.09
CA GLU A 124 -28.73 -1.94 13.97
C GLU A 124 -29.25 -2.38 12.58
N LEU A 125 -28.43 -2.16 11.55
CA LEU A 125 -28.63 -2.64 10.20
C LEU A 125 -27.55 -3.68 9.84
N SER A 126 -27.79 -4.45 8.78
CA SER A 126 -26.84 -5.44 8.25
C SER A 126 -25.46 -4.82 7.96
N PRO A 127 -24.37 -5.62 7.99
CA PRO A 127 -23.01 -5.12 7.86
C PRO A 127 -22.79 -4.37 6.55
N HIS A 128 -22.27 -3.15 6.64
CA HIS A 128 -21.99 -2.34 5.46
C HIS A 128 -20.89 -1.32 5.71
N VAL A 129 -20.16 -0.98 4.64
CA VAL A 129 -19.11 0.05 4.67
C VAL A 129 -19.65 1.42 5.10
N TYR A 130 -20.90 1.74 4.74
CA TYR A 130 -21.57 2.98 5.12
C TYR A 130 -21.81 3.08 6.63
N ALA A 131 -22.11 1.98 7.33
CA ALA A 131 -22.27 2.00 8.78
C ALA A 131 -20.97 2.38 9.51
N VAL A 132 -19.81 1.90 9.02
CA VAL A 132 -18.49 2.26 9.55
C VAL A 132 -18.17 3.73 9.27
N ALA A 133 -18.45 4.21 8.05
CA ALA A 133 -18.28 5.61 7.69
C ALA A 133 -19.16 6.56 8.54
N ASP A 134 -20.41 6.17 8.78
CA ASP A 134 -21.37 6.91 9.59
C ASP A 134 -21.03 6.93 11.09
N ALA A 135 -20.58 5.79 11.63
CA ALA A 135 -20.11 5.69 13.00
C ALA A 135 -18.87 6.58 13.22
N CYS A 136 -17.92 6.56 12.28
CA CYS A 136 -16.74 7.42 12.28
C CYS A 136 -17.12 8.92 12.23
N TYR A 137 -17.99 9.32 11.29
CA TYR A 137 -18.45 10.70 11.18
C TYR A 137 -19.17 11.19 12.45
N ARG A 138 -20.05 10.37 13.03
CA ARG A 138 -20.71 10.72 14.30
C ARG A 138 -19.76 10.76 15.49
N ALA A 139 -18.76 9.88 15.54
CA ALA A 139 -17.72 9.93 16.58
C ALA A 139 -16.93 11.25 16.49
N MET A 140 -16.48 11.64 15.30
CA MET A 140 -15.82 12.92 15.04
C MET A 140 -16.68 14.11 15.50
N MET A 141 -17.97 14.14 15.15
CA MET A 141 -18.87 15.24 15.53
C MET A 141 -19.21 15.27 17.03
N ARG A 142 -19.26 14.10 17.69
CA ARG A 142 -19.56 13.97 19.13
C ARG A 142 -18.36 14.31 20.00
N GLU A 143 -17.21 13.72 19.69
CA GLU A 143 -15.97 13.79 20.50
C GLU A 143 -15.11 15.00 20.13
N LYS A 144 -15.40 15.67 19.00
CA LYS A 144 -14.67 16.84 18.48
C LYS A 144 -13.18 16.58 18.26
N CYS A 145 -12.85 15.33 17.92
CA CYS A 145 -11.50 14.86 17.64
C CYS A 145 -11.42 14.25 16.23
N SER A 146 -10.22 14.25 15.64
CA SER A 146 -9.98 13.65 14.33
C SER A 146 -10.10 12.13 14.38
N GLN A 147 -10.86 11.56 13.46
CA GLN A 147 -11.06 10.12 13.33
C GLN A 147 -10.30 9.56 12.12
N SER A 148 -10.09 8.25 12.07
CA SER A 148 -9.47 7.59 10.91
C SER A 148 -10.13 6.24 10.61
N ILE A 149 -10.40 6.00 9.33
CA ILE A 149 -10.81 4.68 8.82
C ILE A 149 -9.65 4.14 8.01
N LEU A 150 -9.27 2.90 8.27
CA LEU A 150 -8.13 2.27 7.63
C LEU A 150 -8.55 1.00 6.89
N VAL A 151 -8.37 1.02 5.58
CA VAL A 151 -8.79 -0.05 4.66
C VAL A 151 -7.58 -0.87 4.25
N SER A 152 -7.63 -2.18 4.48
CA SER A 152 -6.51 -3.10 4.26
C SER A 152 -6.91 -4.37 3.50
N GLY A 153 -5.92 -5.22 3.21
CA GLY A 153 -6.05 -6.41 2.39
C GLY A 153 -4.94 -6.49 1.32
N GLU A 154 -4.82 -7.63 0.64
CA GLU A 154 -3.82 -7.84 -0.41
C GLU A 154 -4.09 -7.00 -1.67
N SER A 155 -3.19 -7.03 -2.67
CA SER A 155 -3.52 -6.44 -3.98
C SER A 155 -4.69 -7.21 -4.62
N GLY A 156 -5.64 -6.47 -5.20
CA GLY A 156 -6.90 -7.02 -5.71
C GLY A 156 -8.03 -7.15 -4.67
N ALA A 157 -7.77 -6.98 -3.37
CA ALA A 157 -8.78 -7.13 -2.30
C ALA A 157 -9.87 -6.03 -2.23
N GLY A 158 -9.99 -5.15 -3.24
CA GLY A 158 -11.03 -4.11 -3.30
C GLY A 158 -10.77 -2.82 -2.49
N LYS A 159 -9.62 -2.69 -1.80
CA LYS A 159 -9.27 -1.53 -0.94
C LYS A 159 -9.67 -0.17 -1.54
N THR A 160 -9.23 0.10 -2.77
CA THR A 160 -9.45 1.38 -3.45
C THR A 160 -10.94 1.67 -3.71
N GLU A 161 -11.73 0.66 -4.03
CA GLU A 161 -13.18 0.80 -4.22
C GLU A 161 -13.89 1.00 -2.88
N THR A 162 -13.51 0.26 -1.84
CA THR A 162 -14.01 0.49 -0.47
C THR A 162 -13.70 1.92 0.01
N THR A 163 -12.50 2.46 -0.27
CA THR A 163 -12.17 3.86 0.03
C THR A 163 -13.04 4.84 -0.75
N LYS A 164 -13.26 4.63 -2.06
CA LYS A 164 -14.19 5.45 -2.88
C LYS A 164 -15.61 5.47 -2.29
N LEU A 165 -16.11 4.31 -1.84
CA LEU A 165 -17.44 4.17 -1.22
C LEU A 165 -17.54 4.89 0.13
N ILE A 166 -16.52 4.79 0.99
CA ILE A 166 -16.45 5.54 2.26
C ILE A 166 -16.51 7.04 1.98
N MET A 167 -15.72 7.52 1.02
CA MET A 167 -15.68 8.93 0.67
C MET A 167 -17.03 9.41 0.14
N GLN A 168 -17.65 8.68 -0.80
CA GLN A 168 -19.00 9.01 -1.31
C GLN A 168 -20.03 9.15 -0.19
N TYR A 169 -19.99 8.25 0.80
CA TYR A 169 -20.87 8.31 1.95
C TYR A 169 -20.61 9.53 2.84
N LEU A 170 -19.35 9.81 3.17
CA LEU A 170 -18.97 10.97 3.98
C LEU A 170 -19.36 12.30 3.31
N MET A 171 -19.31 12.35 1.97
CA MET A 171 -19.75 13.52 1.18
C MET A 171 -21.28 13.67 1.16
N HIS A 172 -22.02 12.56 1.09
CA HIS A 172 -23.49 12.55 1.24
C HIS A 172 -23.93 13.05 2.62
N VAL A 173 -23.28 12.58 3.69
CA VAL A 173 -23.69 12.91 5.08
C VAL A 173 -23.22 14.29 5.54
N GLY A 174 -21.99 14.70 5.21
CA GLY A 174 -21.49 16.04 5.58
C GLY A 174 -22.23 17.18 4.87
N GLY A 175 -22.73 16.93 3.65
CA GLY A 175 -23.44 17.93 2.88
C GLY A 175 -22.58 19.11 2.42
N ARG A 176 -23.22 20.10 1.78
CA ARG A 176 -22.55 21.12 0.96
C ARG A 176 -22.45 22.49 1.65
N ALA A 177 -21.33 23.17 1.45
CA ALA A 177 -21.30 24.64 1.49
C ALA A 177 -21.94 25.17 0.18
N ALA A 178 -22.95 26.02 0.30
CA ALA A 178 -23.92 26.28 -0.78
C ALA A 178 -23.48 27.30 -1.86
N LYS A 179 -22.21 27.29 -2.32
CA LYS A 179 -21.69 28.38 -3.18
C LYS A 179 -20.73 28.05 -4.34
N ASP A 180 -20.32 26.79 -4.57
CA ASP A 180 -19.42 26.47 -5.70
C ASP A 180 -20.05 25.52 -6.74
N ASP A 181 -19.95 25.89 -8.01
CA ASP A 181 -20.34 25.07 -9.18
C ASP A 181 -19.39 23.87 -9.41
N ARG A 182 -18.21 23.87 -8.78
CA ARG A 182 -17.28 22.73 -8.74
C ARG A 182 -17.20 22.22 -7.32
N THR A 183 -17.81 21.08 -7.03
CA THR A 183 -17.77 20.54 -5.67
C THR A 183 -16.39 19.95 -5.36
N VAL A 184 -15.91 20.16 -4.13
CA VAL A 184 -14.73 19.45 -3.58
C VAL A 184 -14.92 17.93 -3.72
N GLU A 185 -16.15 17.45 -3.54
CA GLU A 185 -16.59 16.09 -3.83
C GLU A 185 -16.19 15.61 -5.23
N GLN A 186 -16.55 16.35 -6.27
CA GLN A 186 -16.23 16.00 -7.65
C GLN A 186 -14.72 16.06 -7.89
N GLN A 187 -14.02 17.09 -7.40
CA GLN A 187 -12.57 17.21 -7.57
C GLN A 187 -11.80 16.05 -6.94
N VAL A 188 -12.23 15.59 -5.75
CA VAL A 188 -11.60 14.49 -5.04
C VAL A 188 -11.88 13.16 -5.74
N LEU A 189 -13.13 12.87 -6.15
CA LEU A 189 -13.46 11.62 -6.86
C LEU A 189 -12.80 11.55 -8.24
N GLU A 190 -12.86 12.63 -9.02
CA GLU A 190 -12.29 12.74 -10.36
C GLU A 190 -10.75 12.87 -10.35
N SER A 191 -10.12 13.04 -9.18
CA SER A 191 -8.66 12.88 -9.04
C SER A 191 -8.21 11.42 -9.17
N ASN A 192 -9.10 10.44 -8.99
CA ASN A 192 -8.71 9.02 -9.02
C ASN A 192 -8.16 8.56 -10.37
N PRO A 193 -8.78 8.84 -11.54
CA PRO A 193 -8.20 8.51 -12.85
C PRO A 193 -6.80 9.10 -13.07
N LEU A 194 -6.49 10.27 -12.50
CA LEU A 194 -5.15 10.85 -12.54
C LEU A 194 -4.18 10.06 -11.66
N LEU A 195 -4.56 9.78 -10.41
CA LEU A 195 -3.74 8.99 -9.48
C LEU A 195 -3.52 7.54 -9.94
N GLU A 196 -4.52 6.93 -10.57
CA GLU A 196 -4.44 5.57 -11.12
C GLU A 196 -3.56 5.55 -12.39
N ALA A 197 -3.68 6.52 -13.29
CA ALA A 197 -2.82 6.61 -14.46
C ALA A 197 -1.32 6.70 -14.10
N PHE A 198 -0.96 7.53 -13.13
CA PHE A 198 0.44 7.81 -12.79
C PHE A 198 1.05 6.86 -11.75
N GLY A 199 0.23 6.13 -10.99
CA GLY A 199 0.70 5.30 -9.88
C GLY A 199 0.18 3.86 -9.84
N ASN A 200 -0.67 3.44 -10.79
CA ASN A 200 -1.07 2.04 -10.93
C ASN A 200 -0.37 1.36 -12.14
N ALA A 201 -0.22 0.04 -12.03
CA ALA A 201 0.36 -0.82 -13.06
C ALA A 201 -0.26 -2.23 -13.04
N LYS A 202 -0.11 -2.98 -14.14
CA LYS A 202 -0.42 -4.43 -14.14
C LYS A 202 0.66 -5.18 -13.39
N THR A 203 0.21 -6.09 -12.53
CA THR A 203 1.02 -7.05 -11.77
C THR A 203 0.56 -8.47 -12.07
N ILE A 204 1.24 -9.47 -11.53
CA ILE A 204 0.82 -10.89 -11.63
C ILE A 204 -0.61 -11.11 -11.08
N ARG A 205 -1.04 -10.36 -10.06
CA ARG A 205 -2.30 -10.59 -9.33
C ARG A 205 -3.45 -9.63 -9.69
N ASN A 206 -3.15 -8.49 -10.30
CA ASN A 206 -4.10 -7.40 -10.50
C ASN A 206 -3.61 -6.47 -11.63
N ASP A 207 -4.52 -6.15 -12.56
CA ASP A 207 -4.24 -5.38 -13.77
C ASP A 207 -4.20 -3.87 -13.56
N ASN A 208 -4.82 -3.38 -12.48
CA ASN A 208 -4.84 -1.98 -12.05
C ASN A 208 -4.39 -1.90 -10.57
N SER A 209 -3.16 -2.36 -10.28
CA SER A 209 -2.62 -2.37 -8.91
C SER A 209 -1.96 -1.04 -8.59
N SER A 210 -2.47 -0.31 -7.60
CA SER A 210 -1.75 0.82 -6.99
C SER A 210 -0.37 0.39 -6.49
N ARG A 211 0.68 1.11 -6.88
CA ARG A 211 2.08 0.89 -6.50
C ARG A 211 2.63 1.98 -5.57
N PHE A 212 1.73 2.54 -4.76
CA PHE A 212 1.96 3.59 -3.77
C PHE A 212 0.87 3.56 -2.70
N GLY A 213 1.19 4.05 -1.50
CA GLY A 213 0.23 4.31 -0.44
C GLY A 213 -0.53 5.62 -0.68
N LYS A 214 -1.83 5.63 -0.38
CA LYS A 214 -2.70 6.81 -0.43
C LYS A 214 -3.25 7.08 0.98
N PHE A 215 -3.02 8.29 1.48
CA PHE A 215 -3.71 8.83 2.66
C PHE A 215 -4.65 9.94 2.18
N VAL A 216 -5.94 9.80 2.46
CA VAL A 216 -6.96 10.78 2.08
C VAL A 216 -7.50 11.42 3.35
N GLU A 217 -7.38 12.73 3.43
CA GLU A 217 -7.84 13.58 4.52
C GLU A 217 -9.09 14.32 4.02
N ILE A 218 -10.24 14.11 4.66
CA ILE A 218 -11.47 14.89 4.41
C ILE A 218 -11.67 15.82 5.59
N GLN A 219 -11.81 17.11 5.31
CA GLN A 219 -11.88 18.17 6.32
C GLN A 219 -13.31 18.65 6.44
N PHE A 220 -13.77 18.82 7.69
CA PHE A 220 -15.12 19.26 8.02
C PHE A 220 -15.08 20.54 8.85
N ASP A 221 -16.07 21.41 8.67
CA ASP A 221 -16.28 22.57 9.53
C ASP A 221 -16.96 22.19 10.86
N ALA A 222 -17.07 23.14 11.79
CA ALA A 222 -17.70 22.91 13.09
C ALA A 222 -19.21 22.56 13.04
N SER A 223 -19.85 22.67 11.86
CA SER A 223 -21.22 22.23 11.61
C SER A 223 -21.30 20.86 10.92
N GLY A 224 -20.17 20.21 10.64
CA GLY A 224 -20.08 18.91 9.99
C GLY A 224 -20.07 18.96 8.46
N ARG A 225 -20.00 20.15 7.84
CA ARG A 225 -19.97 20.27 6.38
C ARG A 225 -18.55 20.17 5.85
N ILE A 226 -18.38 19.62 4.66
CA ILE A 226 -17.04 19.51 4.05
C ILE A 226 -16.49 20.90 3.75
N SER A 227 -15.32 21.18 4.32
CA SER A 227 -14.57 22.43 4.17
C SER A 227 -13.36 22.27 3.24
N GLY A 228 -12.86 21.05 3.05
CA GLY A 228 -11.71 20.77 2.21
C GLY A 228 -11.36 19.28 2.13
N ALA A 229 -10.35 18.96 1.35
CA ALA A 229 -9.77 17.62 1.27
C ALA A 229 -8.30 17.70 0.83
N ALA A 230 -7.50 16.74 1.29
CA ALA A 230 -6.11 16.58 0.87
C ALA A 230 -5.80 15.10 0.58
N VAL A 231 -5.00 14.86 -0.45
CA VAL A 231 -4.47 13.52 -0.74
C VAL A 231 -2.96 13.56 -0.59
N ARG A 232 -2.42 12.68 0.26
CA ARG A 232 -0.98 12.51 0.46
C ARG A 232 -0.57 11.12 -0.01
N THR A 233 0.53 11.05 -0.74
CA THR A 233 0.98 9.84 -1.45
C THR A 233 2.38 9.47 -1.04
N TYR A 234 2.63 8.19 -0.80
CA TYR A 234 3.89 7.71 -0.22
C TYR A 234 4.36 6.40 -0.87
N LEU A 235 5.67 6.15 -0.84
CA LEU A 235 6.28 4.88 -1.25
C LEU A 235 5.91 4.46 -2.69
N LEU A 236 6.06 5.37 -3.65
CA LEU A 236 5.88 5.05 -5.07
C LEU A 236 7.02 4.12 -5.54
N GLU A 237 6.66 3.05 -6.25
CA GLU A 237 7.63 2.09 -6.79
C GLU A 237 8.40 2.64 -7.99
N ARG A 238 9.43 3.46 -7.71
CA ARG A 238 10.31 4.06 -8.72
C ARG A 238 11.05 3.02 -9.56
N SER A 239 11.38 1.84 -9.02
CA SER A 239 12.16 0.84 -9.74
C SER A 239 11.44 0.35 -11.01
N ARG A 240 10.10 0.31 -10.97
CA ARG A 240 9.22 -0.04 -12.10
C ARG A 240 9.39 0.85 -13.33
N VAL A 241 9.79 2.11 -13.15
CA VAL A 241 9.99 3.05 -14.27
C VAL A 241 11.03 2.51 -15.25
N VAL A 242 12.12 1.93 -14.74
CA VAL A 242 13.27 1.51 -15.56
C VAL A 242 13.33 -0.02 -15.77
N LYS A 243 12.77 -0.80 -14.85
CA LYS A 243 12.85 -2.27 -14.87
C LYS A 243 11.50 -2.90 -14.54
N ILE A 244 11.01 -3.76 -15.44
CA ILE A 244 9.78 -4.54 -15.28
C ILE A 244 10.05 -6.01 -15.58
N THR A 245 9.36 -6.91 -14.88
CA THR A 245 9.42 -8.36 -15.09
C THR A 245 8.21 -8.84 -15.89
N TYR A 246 8.34 -9.91 -16.65
CA TYR A 246 7.18 -10.60 -17.24
C TYR A 246 6.39 -11.33 -16.12
N PRO A 247 5.04 -11.30 -16.09
CA PRO A 247 4.08 -10.69 -17.03
C PRO A 247 3.52 -9.31 -16.57
N GLU A 248 4.33 -8.47 -15.92
CA GLU A 248 3.90 -7.15 -15.43
C GLU A 248 4.01 -6.04 -16.49
N ARG A 249 3.41 -4.87 -16.22
CA ARG A 249 3.60 -3.65 -17.02
C ARG A 249 4.26 -2.54 -16.20
N ASN A 250 4.72 -1.51 -16.91
CA ASN A 250 5.07 -0.21 -16.33
C ASN A 250 3.79 0.57 -15.95
N TYR A 251 3.91 1.82 -15.48
CA TYR A 251 2.78 2.68 -15.14
C TYR A 251 1.86 2.97 -16.33
N HIS A 252 0.55 3.03 -16.09
CA HIS A 252 -0.47 3.18 -17.14
C HIS A 252 -0.29 4.44 -17.99
N CYS A 253 0.14 5.56 -17.40
CA CYS A 253 0.34 6.84 -18.09
C CYS A 253 1.28 6.75 -19.30
N PHE A 254 2.28 5.86 -19.29
CA PHE A 254 3.17 5.66 -20.44
C PHE A 254 2.45 5.01 -21.63
N TYR A 255 1.65 3.97 -21.39
CA TYR A 255 0.88 3.28 -22.42
C TYR A 255 -0.25 4.18 -22.96
N GLN A 256 -0.95 4.89 -22.07
CA GLN A 256 -1.94 5.91 -22.42
C GLN A 256 -1.33 7.02 -23.30
N LEU A 257 -0.14 7.52 -22.94
CA LEU A 257 0.53 8.58 -23.70
C LEU A 257 1.00 8.08 -25.08
N CYS A 258 1.51 6.84 -25.20
CA CYS A 258 1.79 6.22 -26.50
C CYS A 258 0.52 6.07 -27.36
N ALA A 259 -0.65 5.84 -26.75
CA ALA A 259 -1.94 5.71 -27.43
C ALA A 259 -2.68 7.04 -27.67
N SER A 260 -2.10 8.19 -27.30
CA SER A 260 -2.78 9.51 -27.32
C SER A 260 -2.96 10.16 -28.71
N GLY A 261 -2.47 9.52 -29.78
CA GLY A 261 -2.58 10.03 -31.15
C GLY A 261 -1.81 11.33 -31.36
N LYS A 262 -2.49 12.48 -31.40
CA LYS A 262 -1.88 13.79 -31.69
C LYS A 262 -0.78 14.17 -30.70
N ASP A 263 -0.96 13.87 -29.42
CA ASP A 263 0.08 14.14 -28.41
C ASP A 263 1.24 13.15 -28.54
N ALA A 264 1.01 11.89 -28.92
CA ALA A 264 2.06 10.93 -29.26
C ALA A 264 2.91 11.43 -30.44
N GLU A 265 2.28 11.87 -31.54
CA GLU A 265 2.96 12.47 -32.69
C GLU A 265 3.79 13.70 -32.29
N LYS A 266 3.18 14.64 -31.56
CA LYS A 266 3.84 15.84 -31.01
C LYS A 266 5.06 15.49 -30.17
N TYR A 267 5.00 14.41 -29.40
CA TYR A 267 6.09 13.95 -28.55
C TYR A 267 6.98 12.86 -29.19
N LYS A 268 6.87 12.63 -30.50
CA LYS A 268 7.62 11.61 -31.25
C LYS A 268 7.54 10.21 -30.61
N LEU A 269 6.39 9.88 -30.03
CA LEU A 269 6.12 8.57 -29.46
C LEU A 269 5.50 7.67 -30.52
N GLY A 270 5.88 6.40 -30.48
CA GLY A 270 5.31 5.34 -31.30
C GLY A 270 4.77 4.20 -30.42
N HIS A 271 4.65 3.02 -31.02
CA HIS A 271 4.21 1.83 -30.31
C HIS A 271 5.10 1.52 -29.07
N PRO A 272 4.54 1.11 -27.92
CA PRO A 272 5.30 0.85 -26.70
C PRO A 272 6.50 -0.11 -26.84
N SER A 273 6.48 -1.04 -27.80
CA SER A 273 7.61 -1.94 -28.09
C SER A 273 8.91 -1.20 -28.49
N CYS A 274 8.80 0.03 -28.98
CA CYS A 274 9.93 0.88 -29.39
C CYS A 274 10.68 1.52 -28.21
N PHE A 275 10.23 1.30 -26.96
CA PHE A 275 10.82 1.90 -25.76
C PHE A 275 11.33 0.83 -24.80
N HIS A 276 12.63 0.89 -24.47
CA HIS A 276 13.31 -0.04 -23.58
C HIS A 276 12.63 -0.20 -22.20
N TYR A 277 12.05 0.87 -21.66
CA TYR A 277 11.33 0.85 -20.38
C TYR A 277 9.92 0.25 -20.45
N LEU A 278 9.38 -0.02 -21.64
CA LEU A 278 8.04 -0.59 -21.84
C LEU A 278 8.07 -1.98 -22.50
N ASN A 279 9.18 -2.37 -23.14
CA ASN A 279 9.24 -3.56 -23.98
C ASN A 279 9.78 -4.84 -23.30
N GLN A 280 10.30 -4.74 -22.06
CA GLN A 280 10.92 -5.86 -21.34
C GLN A 280 9.98 -7.04 -21.09
N SER A 281 8.70 -6.78 -20.78
CA SER A 281 7.68 -7.82 -20.58
C SER A 281 6.88 -8.18 -21.84
N LYS A 282 7.10 -7.46 -22.95
CA LYS A 282 6.34 -7.61 -24.21
C LYS A 282 4.81 -7.48 -24.10
N LEU A 283 4.30 -6.93 -23.00
CA LEU A 283 2.87 -6.76 -22.75
C LEU A 283 2.48 -5.29 -22.82
N TYR A 284 1.62 -4.95 -23.78
CA TYR A 284 1.31 -3.56 -24.16
C TYR A 284 -0.15 -3.20 -23.88
N GLU A 285 -1.09 -4.03 -24.33
CA GLU A 285 -2.52 -3.87 -24.10
C GLU A 285 -3.00 -4.64 -22.86
N LEU A 286 -4.22 -4.31 -22.39
CA LEU A 286 -4.98 -5.10 -21.41
C LEU A 286 -6.31 -5.53 -22.02
N GLU A 287 -6.84 -6.64 -21.51
CA GLU A 287 -8.19 -7.06 -21.86
C GLU A 287 -9.22 -6.08 -21.28
N GLY A 288 -10.16 -5.63 -22.11
CA GLY A 288 -11.25 -4.73 -21.70
C GLY A 288 -10.86 -3.27 -21.38
N VAL A 289 -9.62 -2.84 -21.60
CA VAL A 289 -9.17 -1.46 -21.32
C VAL A 289 -8.49 -0.83 -22.54
N THR A 290 -9.08 0.24 -23.07
CA THR A 290 -8.54 0.98 -24.22
C THR A 290 -7.60 2.10 -23.73
N ASN A 291 -6.28 1.95 -23.97
CA ASN A 291 -5.28 2.93 -23.51
C ASN A 291 -5.56 4.38 -23.97
N SER A 292 -6.14 4.58 -25.17
CA SER A 292 -6.49 5.91 -25.70
C SER A 292 -7.72 6.55 -25.03
N GLU A 293 -8.70 5.75 -24.61
CA GLU A 293 -9.87 6.24 -23.86
C GLU A 293 -9.47 6.61 -22.42
N GLU A 294 -8.62 5.80 -21.80
CA GLU A 294 -8.06 6.12 -20.48
C GLU A 294 -7.21 7.41 -20.52
N TYR A 295 -6.45 7.65 -21.60
CA TYR A 295 -5.73 8.93 -21.78
C TYR A 295 -6.69 10.14 -21.74
N LEU A 296 -7.84 10.06 -22.41
CA LEU A 296 -8.85 11.13 -22.40
C LEU A 296 -9.48 11.33 -21.02
N LYS A 297 -9.73 10.24 -20.27
CA LYS A 297 -10.19 10.31 -18.87
C LYS A 297 -9.14 11.00 -17.99
N THR A 298 -7.86 10.67 -18.15
CA THR A 298 -6.76 11.32 -17.41
C THR A 298 -6.65 12.81 -17.74
N ARG A 299 -6.75 13.23 -19.01
CA ARG A 299 -6.78 14.66 -19.38
C ARG A 299 -7.96 15.39 -18.72
N LYS A 300 -9.16 14.82 -18.81
CA LYS A 300 -10.37 15.38 -18.17
C LYS A 300 -10.22 15.49 -16.65
N ALA A 301 -9.62 14.50 -15.99
CA ALA A 301 -9.31 14.54 -14.56
C ALA A 301 -8.35 15.70 -14.22
N MET A 302 -7.31 15.93 -15.03
CA MET A 302 -6.39 17.05 -14.87
C MET A 302 -7.11 18.41 -14.98
N ASP A 303 -8.04 18.56 -15.93
CA ASP A 303 -8.85 19.77 -16.08
C ASP A 303 -9.77 20.03 -14.86
N ILE A 304 -10.39 18.98 -14.31
CA ILE A 304 -11.29 19.05 -13.14
C ILE A 304 -10.51 19.42 -11.86
N VAL A 305 -9.33 18.83 -11.67
CA VAL A 305 -8.39 19.17 -10.58
C VAL A 305 -7.82 20.60 -10.73
N GLY A 306 -7.93 21.21 -11.93
CA GLY A 306 -7.49 22.58 -12.19
C GLY A 306 -6.03 22.68 -12.67
N ILE A 307 -5.43 21.58 -13.14
CA ILE A 307 -4.09 21.58 -13.71
C ILE A 307 -4.13 22.29 -15.06
N SER A 308 -3.47 23.46 -15.14
CA SER A 308 -3.46 24.28 -16.36
C SER A 308 -2.92 23.51 -17.57
N LEU A 309 -3.38 23.85 -18.78
CA LEU A 309 -2.92 23.22 -20.02
C LEU A 309 -1.39 23.28 -20.18
N GLY A 310 -0.75 24.38 -19.76
CA GLY A 310 0.72 24.50 -19.77
C GLY A 310 1.41 23.49 -18.84
N CYS A 311 0.85 23.26 -17.65
CA CYS A 311 1.32 22.21 -16.74
C CYS A 311 1.06 20.81 -17.32
N GLN A 312 -0.12 20.56 -17.90
CA GLN A 312 -0.42 19.30 -18.59
C GLN A 312 0.58 19.01 -19.72
N GLU A 313 0.93 20.01 -20.53
CA GLU A 313 1.97 19.85 -21.53
C GLU A 313 3.34 19.52 -20.93
N ALA A 314 3.75 20.20 -19.85
CA ALA A 314 5.00 19.88 -19.14
C ALA A 314 5.01 18.43 -18.63
N ILE A 315 3.88 17.96 -18.08
CA ILE A 315 3.67 16.58 -17.62
C ILE A 315 3.96 15.57 -18.74
N PHE A 316 3.28 15.69 -19.88
CA PHE A 316 3.45 14.73 -20.97
C PHE A 316 4.80 14.84 -21.67
N ARG A 317 5.41 16.04 -21.73
CA ARG A 317 6.77 16.25 -22.23
C ARG A 317 7.81 15.51 -21.38
N THR A 318 7.70 15.56 -20.05
CA THR A 318 8.59 14.83 -19.14
C THR A 318 8.41 13.32 -19.29
N LEU A 319 7.18 12.80 -19.30
CA LEU A 319 6.92 11.37 -19.51
C LEU A 319 7.51 10.87 -20.84
N ALA A 320 7.32 11.62 -21.92
CA ALA A 320 7.91 11.28 -23.22
C ALA A 320 9.44 11.29 -23.17
N ALA A 321 10.05 12.26 -22.48
CA ALA A 321 11.50 12.33 -22.34
C ALA A 321 12.07 11.15 -21.54
N ILE A 322 11.38 10.66 -20.51
CA ILE A 322 11.77 9.45 -19.76
C ILE A 322 11.78 8.22 -20.68
N LEU A 323 10.75 8.06 -21.53
CA LEU A 323 10.69 6.95 -22.49
C LEU A 323 11.84 7.00 -23.51
N HIS A 324 12.14 8.19 -24.04
CA HIS A 324 13.28 8.37 -24.96
C HIS A 324 14.64 8.23 -24.25
N LEU A 325 14.74 8.60 -22.95
CA LEU A 325 15.96 8.44 -22.15
C LEU A 325 16.35 6.97 -21.99
N GLY A 326 15.39 6.09 -21.69
CA GLY A 326 15.64 4.65 -21.60
C GLY A 326 16.14 4.00 -22.90
N ASN A 327 15.92 4.67 -24.04
CA ASN A 327 16.37 4.26 -25.36
C ASN A 327 17.83 4.66 -25.70
N ILE A 328 18.56 5.26 -24.76
CA ILE A 328 20.01 5.50 -24.86
C ILE A 328 20.77 4.22 -24.51
N GLU A 329 21.65 3.80 -25.42
CA GLU A 329 22.55 2.66 -25.29
C GLU A 329 24.00 3.13 -25.21
N PHE A 330 24.83 2.42 -24.45
CA PHE A 330 26.23 2.75 -24.24
C PHE A 330 27.14 1.64 -24.76
N SER A 331 28.31 2.04 -25.25
CA SER A 331 29.41 1.18 -25.71
C SER A 331 30.72 1.60 -25.06
N PRO A 332 31.73 0.70 -24.95
CA PRO A 332 33.03 1.06 -24.39
C PRO A 332 33.64 2.27 -25.11
N GLY A 333 34.17 3.22 -24.34
CA GLY A 333 34.86 4.39 -24.87
C GLY A 333 36.33 4.10 -25.21
N ASN A 334 37.07 5.17 -25.48
CA ASN A 334 38.49 5.09 -25.86
C ASN A 334 39.43 4.73 -24.68
N GLU A 335 38.99 4.99 -23.44
CA GLU A 335 39.72 4.68 -22.21
C GLU A 335 39.08 3.47 -21.50
N HIS A 336 39.89 2.70 -20.78
CA HIS A 336 39.53 1.41 -20.17
C HIS A 336 38.26 1.46 -19.28
N ASP A 337 38.06 2.55 -18.55
CA ASP A 337 36.94 2.76 -17.62
C ASP A 337 35.91 3.78 -18.16
N SER A 338 35.88 4.01 -19.47
CA SER A 338 35.01 5.00 -20.11
C SER A 338 33.89 4.38 -20.96
N SER A 339 32.85 5.16 -21.21
CA SER A 339 31.74 4.80 -22.09
C SER A 339 31.37 5.95 -23.02
N MET A 340 30.87 5.59 -24.20
CA MET A 340 30.32 6.50 -25.20
C MET A 340 28.94 6.00 -25.63
N ILE A 341 28.07 6.90 -26.09
CA ILE A 341 26.74 6.52 -26.55
C ILE A 341 26.84 5.83 -27.91
N LEU A 342 26.18 4.68 -28.05
CA LEU A 342 26.16 3.90 -29.28
C LEU A 342 25.27 4.59 -30.32
N LEU A 343 25.85 4.97 -31.45
CA LEU A 343 25.18 5.66 -32.56
C LEU A 343 25.13 4.75 -33.79
N PRO A 344 23.93 4.50 -34.34
CA PRO A 344 23.75 4.92 -35.73
C PRO A 344 22.49 5.77 -36.02
N ILE A 345 21.46 5.81 -35.16
CA ILE A 345 20.11 6.30 -35.56
C ILE A 345 19.47 7.40 -34.66
N LYS A 346 19.91 7.62 -33.41
CA LYS A 346 19.10 8.38 -32.41
C LYS A 346 19.56 9.79 -32.01
N ILE A 347 20.40 10.48 -32.78
CA ILE A 347 20.70 11.92 -32.57
C ILE A 347 19.40 12.75 -32.47
N GLN A 348 18.40 12.43 -33.30
CA GLN A 348 17.12 13.14 -33.30
C GLN A 348 16.25 12.86 -32.06
N SER A 349 16.44 11.73 -31.38
CA SER A 349 15.79 11.40 -30.10
C SER A 349 16.53 12.07 -28.93
N LEU A 350 17.86 12.09 -28.93
CA LEU A 350 18.67 12.84 -27.95
C LEU A 350 18.38 14.34 -27.99
N ILE A 351 18.38 14.95 -29.18
CA ILE A 351 17.95 16.34 -29.39
C ILE A 351 16.49 16.54 -28.96
N PHE A 352 15.63 15.53 -29.12
CA PHE A 352 14.23 15.61 -28.70
C PHE A 352 14.08 15.57 -27.17
N ILE A 353 14.72 14.63 -26.45
CA ILE A 353 14.80 14.59 -24.97
C ILE A 353 15.24 15.95 -24.44
N PHE A 354 16.35 16.45 -24.98
CA PHE A 354 16.96 17.71 -24.59
C PHE A 354 16.01 18.91 -24.83
N LYS A 355 15.31 18.92 -25.97
CA LYS A 355 14.29 19.94 -26.27
C LYS A 355 13.06 19.88 -25.37
N GLN A 356 12.68 18.71 -24.84
CA GLN A 356 11.50 18.57 -23.99
C GLN A 356 11.78 18.82 -22.49
N LEU A 357 12.93 18.39 -21.95
CA LEU A 357 13.26 18.58 -20.52
C LEU A 357 13.79 19.98 -20.20
N LEU A 358 14.54 20.61 -21.12
CA LEU A 358 15.28 21.86 -20.85
C LEU A 358 14.72 23.11 -21.56
N ILE A 359 13.75 22.90 -22.47
CA ILE A 359 12.96 23.89 -23.25
C ILE A 359 13.67 25.23 -23.56
N TYR A 360 14.13 25.38 -24.81
CA TYR A 360 14.55 26.67 -25.41
C TYR A 360 15.69 27.43 -24.72
N SER A 361 16.93 26.97 -24.93
CA SER A 361 18.08 27.87 -24.99
C SER A 361 19.09 27.43 -26.06
N CYS A 362 19.48 28.32 -26.96
CA CYS A 362 20.63 28.16 -27.88
C CYS A 362 22.00 28.14 -27.17
N LYS A 363 22.03 27.87 -25.85
CA LYS A 363 23.25 27.89 -25.01
C LYS A 363 23.38 26.71 -24.06
N CYS A 364 22.39 25.81 -23.98
CA CYS A 364 22.56 24.53 -23.29
C CYS A 364 23.12 23.55 -24.33
N ASN A 365 24.38 23.15 -24.19
CA ASN A 365 25.03 22.27 -25.15
C ASN A 365 24.46 20.84 -24.99
N PRO A 366 23.99 20.13 -26.05
CA PRO A 366 23.71 18.70 -25.97
C PRO A 366 24.86 17.89 -25.37
N ASP A 367 26.12 18.32 -25.60
CA ASP A 367 27.31 17.71 -24.99
C ASP A 367 27.30 17.72 -23.46
N LEU A 368 26.54 18.61 -22.82
CA LEU A 368 26.40 18.64 -21.36
C LEU A 368 25.56 17.47 -20.84
N LEU A 369 24.44 17.13 -21.49
CA LEU A 369 23.68 15.93 -21.11
C LEU A 369 24.48 14.66 -21.42
N LEU A 370 25.21 14.65 -22.55
CA LEU A 370 26.11 13.55 -22.91
C LEU A 370 27.22 13.36 -21.86
N SER A 371 27.88 14.44 -21.43
CA SER A 371 28.91 14.37 -20.39
C SER A 371 28.33 13.97 -19.03
N THR A 372 27.16 14.47 -18.64
CA THR A 372 26.52 14.13 -17.36
C THR A 372 26.05 12.67 -17.29
N LEU A 373 25.80 12.02 -18.44
CA LEU A 373 25.47 10.58 -18.51
C LEU A 373 26.73 9.69 -18.46
N CYS A 374 27.80 10.06 -19.16
CA CYS A 374 29.04 9.27 -19.25
C CYS A 374 30.12 9.63 -18.21
N THR A 375 29.93 10.68 -17.41
CA THR A 375 30.88 11.12 -16.37
C THR A 375 30.16 11.48 -15.07
N ARG A 376 30.91 11.52 -13.97
CA ARG A 376 30.43 11.90 -12.64
C ARG A 376 31.46 12.81 -11.96
N GLY A 377 31.03 13.96 -11.46
CA GLY A 377 31.81 14.77 -10.56
C GLY A 377 31.88 14.15 -9.17
N ILE A 378 33.05 14.22 -8.58
CA ILE A 378 33.35 13.80 -7.21
C ILE A 378 33.94 15.02 -6.52
N GLN A 379 33.18 15.59 -5.60
CA GLN A 379 33.64 16.71 -4.79
C GLN A 379 34.54 16.17 -3.67
N THR A 380 35.83 16.48 -3.74
CA THR A 380 36.81 16.16 -2.70
C THR A 380 37.18 17.42 -1.92
N HIS A 381 37.93 17.27 -0.83
CA HIS A 381 38.48 18.42 -0.09
C HIS A 381 39.46 19.26 -0.92
N GLU A 382 39.96 18.74 -2.04
CA GLU A 382 40.95 19.39 -2.91
C GLU A 382 40.32 19.98 -4.20
N GLY A 383 39.04 19.70 -4.48
CA GLY A 383 38.31 20.24 -5.61
C GLY A 383 37.29 19.28 -6.23
N ASN A 384 36.76 19.65 -7.40
CA ASN A 384 35.85 18.79 -8.16
C ASN A 384 36.64 17.94 -9.17
N ILE A 385 36.63 16.62 -8.98
CA ILE A 385 37.25 15.66 -9.90
C ILE A 385 36.18 15.06 -10.79
N VAL A 386 36.31 15.15 -12.11
CA VAL A 386 35.40 14.48 -13.05
C VAL A 386 35.95 13.09 -13.36
N LYS A 387 35.18 12.04 -13.05
CA LYS A 387 35.50 10.65 -13.36
C LYS A 387 34.66 10.15 -14.54
N ALA A 388 35.28 9.49 -15.51
CA ALA A 388 34.57 8.71 -16.52
C ALA A 388 33.81 7.52 -15.90
N LEU A 389 32.70 7.14 -16.53
CA LEU A 389 31.88 5.98 -16.15
C LEU A 389 32.01 4.89 -17.22
N ASP A 390 32.16 3.64 -16.79
CA ASP A 390 32.01 2.47 -17.66
C ASP A 390 30.55 2.29 -18.13
N CYS A 391 30.31 1.34 -19.02
CA CYS A 391 28.99 1.13 -19.62
C CYS A 391 27.90 0.75 -18.59
N ALA A 392 28.23 -0.05 -17.56
CA ALA A 392 27.27 -0.46 -16.55
C ALA A 392 26.94 0.72 -15.62
N ALA A 393 27.95 1.47 -15.21
CA ALA A 393 27.81 2.69 -14.43
C ALA A 393 27.02 3.77 -15.20
N ALA A 394 27.23 3.94 -16.51
CA ALA A 394 26.48 4.87 -17.35
C ALA A 394 25.00 4.46 -17.53
N VAL A 395 24.70 3.17 -17.67
CA VAL A 395 23.32 2.65 -17.63
C VAL A 395 22.66 2.93 -16.29
N ALA A 396 23.34 2.66 -15.18
CA ALA A 396 22.83 2.96 -13.84
C ALA A 396 22.59 4.48 -13.64
N ASN A 397 23.48 5.32 -14.18
CA ASN A 397 23.39 6.78 -14.12
C ASN A 397 22.22 7.33 -14.97
N ARG A 398 22.00 6.79 -16.17
CA ARG A 398 20.81 7.03 -17.01
C ARG A 398 19.53 6.65 -16.28
N ASP A 399 19.51 5.49 -15.65
CA ASP A 399 18.34 4.99 -14.91
C ASP A 399 18.09 5.77 -13.62
N ALA A 400 19.13 6.30 -12.98
CA ALA A 400 19.01 7.25 -11.87
C ALA A 400 18.39 8.57 -12.36
N LEU A 401 18.84 9.12 -13.50
CA LEU A 401 18.22 10.31 -14.12
C LEU A 401 16.76 10.05 -14.52
N ALA A 402 16.42 8.87 -15.03
CA ALA A 402 15.04 8.51 -15.36
C ALA A 402 14.13 8.47 -14.12
N LYS A 403 14.60 7.88 -13.02
CA LYS A 403 13.91 7.91 -11.72
C LYS A 403 13.81 9.33 -11.16
N ALA A 404 14.85 10.14 -11.30
CA ALA A 404 14.90 11.55 -10.89
C ALA A 404 13.98 12.47 -11.73
N ALA A 405 13.75 12.14 -13.01
CA ALA A 405 12.78 12.83 -13.85
C ALA A 405 11.34 12.41 -13.54
N GLN A 406 11.07 11.13 -13.21
CA GLN A 406 9.75 10.70 -12.73
C GLN A 406 9.41 11.33 -11.36
N LEU A 407 10.45 11.60 -10.56
CA LEU A 407 10.42 12.32 -9.29
C LEU A 407 9.77 13.71 -9.38
N MET A 408 9.60 14.26 -10.60
CA MET A 408 8.88 15.51 -10.85
C MET A 408 7.41 15.53 -10.41
N TYR A 409 6.83 14.40 -9.96
CA TYR A 409 5.43 14.35 -9.50
C TYR A 409 5.20 13.71 -8.12
N LEU A 410 6.06 12.81 -7.64
CA LEU A 410 5.87 12.11 -6.36
C LEU A 410 7.20 11.77 -5.65
N PHE A 411 7.25 12.05 -4.34
CA PHE A 411 8.39 11.80 -3.44
C PHE A 411 8.61 10.29 -3.11
N LEU A 412 9.89 9.87 -3.03
CA LEU A 412 10.55 8.74 -2.30
C LEU A 412 9.94 7.29 -2.32
N PHE A 413 10.68 6.17 -2.38
CA PHE A 413 12.12 5.80 -2.53
C PHE A 413 12.20 4.29 -2.96
N SER A 414 13.20 3.81 -3.74
CA SER A 414 13.20 2.40 -4.21
C SER A 414 13.93 1.36 -3.32
N PHE A 415 13.30 1.00 -2.20
CA PHE A 415 13.66 -0.14 -1.34
C PHE A 415 12.43 -1.07 -1.20
N GLU A 416 11.64 -1.18 -2.28
CA GLU A 416 10.18 -1.16 -2.18
C GLU A 416 9.55 -2.33 -1.44
N GLN A 417 9.84 -3.59 -1.81
CA GLN A 417 9.16 -4.72 -1.14
C GLN A 417 9.54 -4.83 0.34
N PHE A 418 10.78 -4.49 0.71
CA PHE A 418 11.19 -4.43 2.12
C PHE A 418 10.54 -3.23 2.82
N CYS A 419 10.56 -2.03 2.23
CA CYS A 419 9.83 -0.88 2.76
C CYS A 419 8.34 -1.13 2.95
N ILE A 420 7.69 -1.78 1.98
CA ILE A 420 6.26 -2.14 2.02
C ILE A 420 6.03 -3.17 3.12
N ASN A 421 6.90 -4.18 3.27
CA ASN A 421 6.75 -5.19 4.31
C ASN A 421 7.09 -4.65 5.72
N PHE A 422 8.12 -3.83 5.87
CA PHE A 422 8.44 -3.13 7.12
C PHE A 422 7.36 -2.12 7.50
N ALA A 423 6.83 -1.37 6.52
CA ALA A 423 5.61 -0.62 6.71
C ALA A 423 4.53 -1.58 7.19
N ASN A 424 4.25 -2.70 6.50
CA ASN A 424 3.21 -3.66 6.91
C ASN A 424 3.39 -4.19 8.35
N GLU A 425 4.62 -4.36 8.84
CA GLU A 425 4.92 -4.70 10.24
C GLU A 425 4.63 -3.54 11.21
N LYS A 426 5.14 -2.33 10.92
CA LYS A 426 4.88 -1.11 11.70
C LYS A 426 3.41 -0.79 11.75
N LEU A 427 2.80 -1.00 10.59
CA LEU A 427 1.40 -1.03 10.36
C LEU A 427 0.80 -2.02 11.38
N GLN A 428 1.00 -3.34 11.27
CA GLN A 428 0.41 -4.32 12.18
C GLN A 428 0.61 -4.05 13.68
N GLN A 429 1.78 -3.56 14.11
CA GLN A 429 2.00 -3.30 15.54
C GLN A 429 1.05 -2.23 16.09
N HIS A 430 0.72 -1.20 15.31
CA HIS A 430 -0.26 -0.19 15.74
C HIS A 430 -1.71 -0.71 15.75
N PHE A 431 -2.01 -1.84 15.09
CA PHE A 431 -3.28 -2.55 15.33
C PHE A 431 -3.23 -3.24 16.69
N ASN A 432 -2.14 -3.98 16.94
CA ASN A 432 -1.95 -4.72 18.17
C ASN A 432 -1.97 -3.80 19.41
N GLU A 433 -1.35 -2.62 19.31
CA GLU A 433 -1.41 -1.59 20.35
C GLU A 433 -2.83 -1.12 20.63
N HIS A 434 -3.60 -0.75 19.59
CA HIS A 434 -4.95 -0.21 19.75
C HIS A 434 -5.98 -1.23 20.22
N VAL A 435 -5.89 -2.47 19.71
CA VAL A 435 -6.92 -3.50 19.92
C VAL A 435 -6.58 -4.43 21.10
N PHE A 436 -5.29 -4.62 21.40
CA PHE A 436 -4.87 -5.47 22.51
C PHE A 436 -4.28 -4.64 23.64
N LYS A 437 -3.14 -3.96 23.44
CA LYS A 437 -2.38 -3.37 24.55
C LYS A 437 -3.14 -2.27 25.30
N MET A 438 -3.74 -1.31 24.57
CA MET A 438 -4.44 -0.18 25.20
C MET A 438 -5.80 -0.56 25.78
N GLU A 439 -6.53 -1.54 25.23
CA GLU A 439 -7.72 -2.08 25.88
C GLU A 439 -7.38 -2.74 27.22
N GLN A 440 -6.35 -3.58 27.23
CA GLN A 440 -5.89 -4.31 28.41
C GLN A 440 -5.29 -3.39 29.49
N GLU A 441 -4.61 -2.32 29.08
CA GLU A 441 -4.12 -1.28 29.98
C GLU A 441 -5.26 -0.43 30.56
N GLU A 442 -6.28 -0.09 29.76
CA GLU A 442 -7.48 0.59 30.26
C GLU A 442 -8.23 -0.27 31.29
N TYR A 443 -8.46 -1.56 31.01
CA TYR A 443 -9.14 -2.44 31.97
C TYR A 443 -8.36 -2.57 33.30
N ARG A 444 -7.03 -2.39 33.29
CA ARG A 444 -6.21 -2.30 34.50
C ARG A 444 -6.39 -0.95 35.21
N ASN A 445 -6.44 0.16 34.46
CA ASN A 445 -6.60 1.51 35.01
C ASN A 445 -7.98 1.74 35.63
N GLU A 446 -9.03 1.17 35.03
CA GLU A 446 -10.43 1.22 35.49
C GLU A 446 -10.76 0.12 36.53
N GLU A 447 -9.75 -0.62 37.02
CA GLU A 447 -9.88 -1.72 38.01
C GLU A 447 -10.93 -2.80 37.64
N ILE A 448 -11.18 -2.99 36.34
CA ILE A 448 -12.12 -3.99 35.83
C ILE A 448 -11.55 -5.39 36.06
N ASN A 449 -12.39 -6.36 36.42
CA ASN A 449 -11.97 -7.75 36.56
C ASN A 449 -11.99 -8.45 35.18
N TRP A 450 -10.80 -8.72 34.63
CA TRP A 450 -10.59 -9.38 33.34
C TRP A 450 -9.32 -10.25 33.39
N SER A 451 -9.16 -11.16 32.42
CA SER A 451 -8.00 -12.06 32.32
C SER A 451 -7.10 -11.69 31.15
N TYR A 452 -5.78 -11.66 31.35
CA TYR A 452 -4.81 -11.33 30.30
C TYR A 452 -5.00 -12.22 29.07
N ILE A 453 -5.15 -11.60 27.90
CA ILE A 453 -5.34 -12.30 26.63
C ILE A 453 -4.03 -12.24 25.87
N GLU A 454 -3.38 -13.40 25.75
CA GLU A 454 -2.17 -13.57 24.94
C GLU A 454 -2.49 -13.39 23.45
N PHE A 455 -1.68 -12.58 22.76
CA PHE A 455 -1.79 -12.33 21.33
C PHE A 455 -0.41 -12.38 20.66
N ILE A 456 -0.38 -12.54 19.34
CA ILE A 456 0.86 -12.56 18.57
C ILE A 456 1.34 -11.12 18.34
N ASP A 457 2.26 -10.67 19.18
CA ASP A 457 3.04 -9.44 18.97
C ASP A 457 4.04 -9.63 17.80
N ASN A 458 4.40 -8.54 17.13
CA ASN A 458 5.37 -8.48 16.04
C ASN A 458 6.50 -7.46 16.29
N GLN A 459 6.64 -6.99 17.54
CA GLN A 459 7.74 -6.11 17.97
C GLN A 459 9.12 -6.72 17.70
N ASP A 460 9.26 -8.05 17.75
CA ASP A 460 10.51 -8.76 17.47
C ASP A 460 10.98 -8.58 16.02
N VAL A 461 10.06 -8.60 15.05
CA VAL A 461 10.36 -8.32 13.64
C VAL A 461 10.68 -6.83 13.43
N LEU A 462 10.02 -5.93 14.16
CA LEU A 462 10.33 -4.49 14.10
C LEU A 462 11.73 -4.19 14.64
N ASP A 463 12.06 -4.73 15.81
CA ASP A 463 13.37 -4.61 16.43
C ASP A 463 14.47 -5.16 15.50
N LEU A 464 14.26 -6.33 14.89
CA LEU A 464 15.18 -6.88 13.89
C LEU A 464 15.47 -5.89 12.74
N ILE A 465 14.46 -5.14 12.29
CA ILE A 465 14.58 -4.25 11.13
C ILE A 465 15.18 -2.88 11.49
N GLU A 466 14.69 -2.22 12.55
CA GLU A 466 14.98 -0.80 12.81
C GLU A 466 15.89 -0.51 14.02
N LYS A 467 16.04 -1.46 14.96
CA LYS A 467 16.60 -1.19 16.29
C LYS A 467 18.03 -0.69 16.20
N LYS A 468 18.24 0.58 16.58
CA LYS A 468 19.59 1.15 16.59
C LYS A 468 20.40 0.54 17.75
N PRO A 469 21.68 0.17 17.55
CA PRO A 469 22.47 0.37 16.33
C PRO A 469 22.56 -0.86 15.38
N ILE A 470 21.92 -1.99 15.68
CA ILE A 470 22.25 -3.31 15.06
C ILE A 470 21.17 -3.84 14.08
N GLY A 471 20.00 -3.20 13.98
CA GLY A 471 18.93 -3.59 13.08
C GLY A 471 19.31 -3.50 11.60
N ILE A 472 18.61 -4.24 10.74
CA ILE A 472 18.90 -4.39 9.30
C ILE A 472 19.10 -3.03 8.59
N ILE A 473 18.25 -2.03 8.88
CA ILE A 473 18.38 -0.68 8.29
C ILE A 473 19.68 0.00 8.75
N SER A 474 20.04 -0.11 10.03
CA SER A 474 21.27 0.49 10.56
C SER A 474 22.52 -0.13 9.93
N LEU A 475 22.53 -1.46 9.76
CA LEU A 475 23.61 -2.18 9.08
C LEU A 475 23.67 -1.85 7.58
N LEU A 476 22.53 -1.63 6.94
CA LEU A 476 22.43 -1.25 5.53
C LEU A 476 22.94 0.17 5.30
N ASP A 477 22.54 1.13 6.12
CA ASP A 477 23.01 2.52 6.08
C ASP A 477 24.52 2.59 6.29
N GLU A 478 25.04 1.90 7.31
CA GLU A 478 26.48 1.82 7.55
C GLU A 478 27.23 1.20 6.36
N ALA A 479 26.71 0.10 5.81
CA ALA A 479 27.27 -0.53 4.61
C ALA A 479 27.17 0.37 3.36
N CYS A 480 26.19 1.26 3.26
CA CYS A 480 26.07 2.22 2.18
C CYS A 480 27.16 3.30 2.24
N MET A 481 27.54 3.74 3.44
CA MET A 481 28.56 4.76 3.69
C MET A 481 29.99 4.31 3.33
N PHE A 482 30.28 3.00 3.31
CA PHE A 482 31.60 2.47 2.95
C PHE A 482 31.74 2.23 1.43
N PRO A 483 32.65 2.92 0.71
CA PRO A 483 32.73 2.84 -0.76
C PRO A 483 33.02 1.45 -1.34
N LYS A 484 33.76 0.60 -0.62
CA LYS A 484 34.12 -0.77 -1.03
C LYS A 484 33.11 -1.84 -0.59
N SER A 485 32.02 -1.46 0.06
CA SER A 485 31.00 -2.42 0.52
C SER A 485 30.18 -2.95 -0.65
N THR A 486 30.00 -4.28 -0.69
CA THR A 486 29.22 -5.04 -1.66
C THR A 486 28.05 -5.77 -0.99
N HIS A 487 27.12 -6.32 -1.77
CA HIS A 487 26.00 -7.11 -1.23
C HIS A 487 26.48 -8.35 -0.45
N GLN A 488 27.62 -8.96 -0.82
CA GLN A 488 28.27 -10.01 -0.03
C GLN A 488 28.72 -9.50 1.35
N THR A 489 29.42 -8.37 1.42
CA THR A 489 29.91 -7.85 2.70
C THR A 489 28.78 -7.38 3.61
N PHE A 490 27.70 -6.83 3.03
CA PHE A 490 26.47 -6.52 3.75
C PHE A 490 25.79 -7.79 4.29
N SER A 491 25.57 -8.81 3.44
CA SER A 491 24.95 -10.08 3.86
C SER A 491 25.76 -10.79 4.96
N ALA A 492 27.09 -10.86 4.81
CA ALA A 492 27.97 -11.43 5.83
C ALA A 492 27.85 -10.69 7.18
N LYS A 493 27.83 -9.36 7.16
CA LYS A 493 27.67 -8.54 8.38
C LYS A 493 26.26 -8.67 8.98
N LEU A 494 25.22 -8.77 8.16
CA LEU A 494 23.84 -8.99 8.59
C LEU A 494 23.72 -10.34 9.33
N PHE A 495 24.20 -11.43 8.76
CA PHE A 495 24.18 -12.73 9.44
C PHE A 495 25.14 -12.83 10.64
N GLN A 496 26.27 -12.12 10.63
CA GLN A 496 27.17 -12.05 11.79
C GLN A 496 26.50 -11.41 13.02
N ASN A 497 25.65 -10.40 12.82
CA ASN A 497 25.03 -9.64 13.90
C ASN A 497 23.63 -10.15 14.28
N LEU A 498 22.86 -10.65 13.30
CA LEU A 498 21.44 -10.97 13.45
C LEU A 498 21.10 -12.44 13.16
N GLY A 499 22.07 -13.27 12.75
CA GLY A 499 21.83 -14.65 12.29
C GLY A 499 21.32 -15.63 13.35
N SER A 500 21.28 -15.26 14.63
CA SER A 500 20.63 -16.00 15.71
C SER A 500 19.17 -15.63 15.95
N HIS A 501 18.64 -14.62 15.25
CA HIS A 501 17.28 -14.13 15.45
C HIS A 501 16.25 -15.10 14.87
N SER A 502 15.24 -15.48 15.65
CA SER A 502 14.19 -16.46 15.28
C SER A 502 13.38 -16.11 14.02
N ARG A 503 13.43 -14.84 13.60
CA ARG A 503 12.73 -14.30 12.42
C ARG A 503 13.61 -14.15 11.17
N LEU A 504 14.92 -14.41 11.26
CA LEU A 504 15.86 -14.26 10.16
C LEU A 504 16.45 -15.62 9.78
N GLU A 505 16.27 -16.03 8.53
CA GLU A 505 16.82 -17.29 8.00
C GLU A 505 17.69 -17.00 6.77
N LYS A 506 18.66 -17.88 6.50
CA LYS A 506 19.46 -17.83 5.26
C LYS A 506 18.77 -18.65 4.16
N GLU A 507 18.77 -18.12 2.94
CA GLU A 507 18.24 -18.86 1.79
C GLU A 507 19.12 -20.09 1.48
N LYS A 508 18.50 -21.21 1.07
CA LYS A 508 19.19 -22.50 0.92
C LYS A 508 20.07 -22.58 -0.32
N PHE A 509 19.72 -21.80 -1.36
CA PHE A 509 20.35 -21.84 -2.68
C PHE A 509 21.09 -20.54 -3.03
N SER A 510 21.21 -19.60 -2.08
CA SER A 510 21.89 -18.33 -2.27
C SER A 510 22.76 -18.02 -1.06
N GLU A 511 24.02 -17.65 -1.30
CA GLU A 511 24.95 -17.32 -0.21
C GLU A 511 24.72 -15.92 0.36
N THR A 512 24.00 -15.06 -0.38
CA THR A 512 23.80 -13.64 -0.08
C THR A 512 22.38 -13.29 0.35
N ASP A 513 21.37 -14.05 -0.08
CA ASP A 513 19.97 -13.76 0.19
C ASP A 513 19.51 -14.20 1.58
N PHE A 514 18.51 -13.49 2.10
CA PHE A 514 17.97 -13.72 3.43
C PHE A 514 16.44 -13.75 3.41
N ILE A 515 15.86 -14.46 4.36
CA ILE A 515 14.42 -14.66 4.52
C ILE A 515 14.00 -14.01 5.84
N ILE A 516 12.96 -13.17 5.82
CA ILE A 516 12.32 -12.68 7.06
C ILE A 516 10.96 -13.36 7.23
N ALA A 517 10.72 -13.88 8.44
CA ALA A 517 9.44 -14.44 8.86
C ALA A 517 8.49 -13.34 9.37
N HIS A 518 7.95 -12.56 8.43
CA HIS A 518 6.94 -11.53 8.68
C HIS A 518 5.65 -12.10 9.28
N TYR A 519 4.80 -11.24 9.86
CA TYR A 519 3.46 -11.64 10.33
C TYR A 519 2.63 -12.30 9.20
N ALA A 520 2.89 -11.90 7.94
CA ALA A 520 2.15 -12.37 6.77
C ALA A 520 2.61 -13.75 6.28
N GLY A 521 3.80 -14.20 6.69
CA GLY A 521 4.51 -15.35 6.15
C GLY A 521 5.98 -15.05 5.87
N LYS A 522 6.73 -16.05 5.40
CA LYS A 522 8.15 -15.90 5.04
C LYS A 522 8.32 -15.20 3.69
N VAL A 523 9.24 -14.26 3.61
CA VAL A 523 9.60 -13.55 2.36
C VAL A 523 11.12 -13.60 2.16
N THR A 524 11.57 -14.16 1.04
CA THR A 524 12.98 -14.11 0.61
C THR A 524 13.28 -12.76 -0.04
N TYR A 525 14.38 -12.13 0.35
CA TYR A 525 14.88 -10.87 -0.17
C TYR A 525 16.18 -11.07 -0.95
N GLN A 526 16.21 -10.59 -2.19
CA GLN A 526 17.37 -10.65 -3.07
C GLN A 526 18.35 -9.51 -2.78
N THR A 527 19.53 -9.83 -2.26
CA THR A 527 20.46 -8.85 -1.67
C THR A 527 21.28 -8.09 -2.70
N ASP A 528 21.43 -8.61 -3.92
CA ASP A 528 22.38 -8.15 -4.96
C ASP A 528 22.33 -6.63 -5.25
N PHE A 529 21.14 -6.03 -5.14
CA PHE A 529 20.91 -4.61 -5.41
C PHE A 529 20.58 -3.77 -4.16
N PHE A 530 20.63 -4.34 -2.93
CA PHE A 530 20.20 -3.63 -1.72
C PHE A 530 21.00 -2.35 -1.45
N LEU A 531 22.33 -2.42 -1.57
CA LEU A 531 23.20 -1.25 -1.35
C LEU A 531 23.02 -0.18 -2.44
N GLU A 532 22.92 -0.59 -3.70
CA GLU A 532 22.72 0.36 -4.82
C GLU A 532 21.36 1.07 -4.72
N LYS A 533 20.34 0.34 -4.26
CA LYS A 533 18.98 0.86 -4.01
C LYS A 533 18.92 1.79 -2.80
N ASN A 534 19.59 1.46 -1.69
CA ASN A 534 19.57 2.29 -0.48
C ASN A 534 20.51 3.50 -0.58
N ARG A 535 21.55 3.43 -1.41
CA ARG A 535 22.42 4.58 -1.74
C ARG A 535 21.74 5.68 -2.56
N ASP A 536 20.44 5.54 -2.94
CA ASP A 536 19.72 6.30 -4.00
C ASP A 536 20.26 7.72 -4.21
N TYR A 537 21.30 7.80 -5.05
CA TYR A 537 22.11 8.99 -5.14
C TYR A 537 21.49 9.87 -6.21
N ILE A 538 20.80 10.91 -5.76
CA ILE A 538 20.50 12.04 -6.62
C ILE A 538 21.85 12.69 -6.97
N VAL A 539 22.34 12.42 -8.18
CA VAL A 539 23.55 13.03 -8.73
C VAL A 539 23.32 14.54 -8.73
N VAL A 540 24.19 15.29 -8.06
CA VAL A 540 24.04 16.74 -7.87
C VAL A 540 24.01 17.46 -9.22
N GLU A 541 24.74 16.95 -10.20
CA GLU A 541 24.77 17.41 -11.58
C GLU A 541 23.44 17.16 -12.31
N HIS A 542 22.71 16.08 -12.01
CA HIS A 542 21.35 15.88 -12.53
C HIS A 542 20.37 16.90 -11.93
N CYS A 543 20.48 17.19 -10.63
CA CYS A 543 19.72 18.29 -10.00
C CYS A 543 20.05 19.62 -10.66
N ASN A 544 21.34 20.01 -10.71
CA ASN A 544 21.77 21.27 -11.29
C ASN A 544 21.32 21.41 -12.76
N LEU A 545 21.37 20.33 -13.54
CA LEU A 545 20.86 20.29 -14.91
C LEU A 545 19.35 20.56 -14.97
N LEU A 546 18.56 19.94 -14.09
CA LEU A 546 17.10 20.08 -14.05
C LEU A 546 16.66 21.43 -13.45
N SER A 547 17.30 21.93 -12.39
CA SER A 547 17.14 23.30 -11.86
C SER A 547 17.46 24.36 -12.93
N SER A 548 18.46 24.11 -13.79
CA SER A 548 18.81 25.02 -14.89
C SER A 548 17.80 25.03 -16.06
N SER A 549 16.77 24.19 -16.02
CA SER A 549 15.72 24.16 -17.05
C SER A 549 14.98 25.50 -17.11
N ARG A 550 14.64 25.93 -18.32
CA ARG A 550 13.78 27.11 -18.53
C ARG A 550 12.29 26.77 -18.49
N CYS A 551 11.94 25.49 -18.36
CA CYS A 551 10.58 25.11 -18.04
C CYS A 551 10.36 25.39 -16.55
N SER A 552 9.60 26.43 -16.22
CA SER A 552 9.30 26.82 -14.82
C SER A 552 8.69 25.68 -14.00
N PHE A 553 7.98 24.76 -14.67
CA PHE A 553 7.49 23.54 -14.05
C PHE A 553 8.64 22.58 -13.66
N VAL A 554 9.64 22.41 -14.52
CA VAL A 554 10.82 21.55 -14.23
C VAL A 554 11.70 22.21 -13.17
N SER A 555 12.08 23.48 -13.33
CA SER A 555 13.00 24.15 -12.40
C SER A 555 12.40 24.27 -10.99
N GLY A 556 11.13 24.65 -10.89
CA GLY A 556 10.42 24.84 -9.62
C GLY A 556 10.28 23.58 -8.77
N LEU A 557 10.60 22.40 -9.32
CA LEU A 557 10.67 21.13 -8.58
C LEU A 557 12.04 20.84 -7.97
N PHE A 558 13.08 21.58 -8.38
CA PHE A 558 14.46 21.44 -7.89
C PHE A 558 15.02 22.74 -7.29
N ASP A 559 14.32 23.88 -7.39
CA ASP A 559 14.70 25.16 -6.78
C ASP A 559 14.77 25.11 -5.24
N SER A 560 14.08 24.15 -4.58
CA SER A 560 14.08 24.02 -3.12
C SER A 560 15.31 23.31 -2.52
N LEU A 561 16.28 22.88 -3.34
CA LEU A 561 17.44 22.10 -2.88
C LEU A 561 18.72 22.92 -2.66
N SER A 562 18.73 24.22 -3.00
CA SER A 562 19.96 25.02 -3.07
C SER A 562 20.43 25.69 -1.77
N GLU A 563 19.54 25.91 -0.79
CA GLU A 563 19.93 26.54 0.49
C GLU A 563 20.30 25.51 1.59
N GLU A 564 19.82 24.28 1.43
CA GLU A 564 19.80 23.28 2.49
C GLU A 564 21.06 22.37 2.50
N SER A 565 21.95 22.55 1.52
CA SER A 565 23.24 21.84 1.37
C SER A 565 24.36 22.33 2.30
N SER A 566 24.05 23.18 3.29
CA SER A 566 25.02 23.82 4.19
C SER A 566 24.90 23.40 5.67
N ARG A 567 23.97 22.51 6.04
CA ARG A 567 23.85 21.97 7.40
C ARG A 567 23.70 20.45 7.42
N SER A 568 24.70 19.79 8.00
CA SER A 568 24.68 18.39 8.37
C SER A 568 23.71 18.12 9.53
N SER A 569 22.46 17.73 9.24
CA SER A 569 21.63 16.80 10.06
C SER A 569 20.18 16.73 9.59
N TYR A 570 19.91 15.95 8.53
CA TYR A 570 18.52 15.61 8.18
C TYR A 570 17.96 14.58 9.16
N LYS A 571 16.93 14.98 9.91
CA LYS A 571 16.16 14.08 10.77
C LYS A 571 15.19 13.26 9.93
N PHE A 572 15.47 11.96 9.83
CA PHE A 572 14.58 10.97 9.24
C PHE A 572 13.30 10.79 10.07
N SER A 573 12.14 10.69 9.39
CA SER A 573 10.83 10.45 9.98
C SER A 573 10.02 9.53 9.06
N SER A 574 9.43 8.45 9.59
CA SER A 574 8.62 7.50 8.80
C SER A 574 7.43 7.01 9.62
N VAL A 575 6.23 7.06 9.02
CA VAL A 575 4.93 6.75 9.64
C VAL A 575 4.16 5.73 8.78
N ALA A 576 3.52 4.75 9.43
CA ALA A 576 2.19 4.12 9.14
C ALA A 576 2.14 2.70 9.80
N LEU A 577 1.11 2.17 10.52
CA LEU A 577 -0.40 2.15 10.56
C LEU A 577 -1.27 0.97 9.92
N ARG A 578 -1.38 -0.22 10.59
CA ARG A 578 -2.13 -1.54 10.45
C ARG A 578 -1.98 -2.48 9.20
N PHE A 579 -1.71 -3.81 9.31
CA PHE A 579 -2.62 -4.87 9.81
C PHE A 579 -2.07 -6.33 9.76
N LYS A 580 -2.56 -7.21 10.67
CA LYS A 580 -3.14 -8.58 10.52
C LYS A 580 -3.59 -9.19 11.87
N GLY A 581 -4.30 -8.45 12.72
CA GLY A 581 -4.81 -8.95 14.02
C GLY A 581 -6.29 -9.37 14.04
N VAL A 582 -6.92 -9.61 12.88
CA VAL A 582 -8.40 -9.74 12.78
C VAL A 582 -8.97 -10.89 13.63
N LEU A 583 -8.39 -12.09 13.59
CA LEU A 583 -8.89 -13.25 14.36
C LEU A 583 -8.79 -13.05 15.88
N GLU A 584 -7.75 -12.37 16.36
CA GLU A 584 -7.52 -12.15 17.78
C GLU A 584 -8.34 -10.95 18.30
N ALA A 585 -8.63 -9.98 17.44
CA ALA A 585 -9.54 -8.87 17.73
C ALA A 585 -10.98 -9.32 18.01
N VAL A 586 -11.44 -10.38 17.32
CA VAL A 586 -12.76 -10.97 17.61
C VAL A 586 -12.77 -11.61 19.00
N ARG A 587 -11.69 -12.31 19.38
CA ARG A 587 -11.55 -12.94 20.70
C ARG A 587 -11.59 -11.92 21.84
N ILE A 588 -10.92 -10.76 21.70
CA ILE A 588 -11.02 -9.69 22.69
C ILE A 588 -12.40 -9.01 22.66
N SER A 589 -12.99 -8.76 21.49
CA SER A 589 -14.34 -8.18 21.41
C SER A 589 -15.41 -9.05 22.10
N LEU A 590 -15.17 -10.36 22.19
CA LEU A 590 -15.97 -11.36 22.92
C LEU A 590 -15.64 -11.49 24.41
N ALA A 591 -14.42 -11.17 24.83
CA ALA A 591 -13.91 -11.40 26.19
C ALA A 591 -13.70 -10.11 27.01
N GLY A 592 -13.77 -8.94 26.38
CA GLY A 592 -13.63 -7.61 26.96
C GLY A 592 -14.93 -6.80 26.94
N TYR A 593 -14.80 -5.49 27.21
CA TYR A 593 -15.93 -4.56 27.38
C TYR A 593 -15.84 -3.41 26.37
N PRO A 594 -16.27 -3.61 25.10
CA PRO A 594 -16.04 -2.66 24.01
C PRO A 594 -16.92 -1.39 24.07
N THR A 595 -17.88 -1.30 24.98
CA THR A 595 -18.74 -0.10 25.16
C THR A 595 -18.39 0.61 26.46
N ARG A 596 -17.94 1.86 26.36
CA ARG A 596 -17.53 2.71 27.49
C ARG A 596 -18.38 3.99 27.55
N ARG A 597 -18.67 4.48 28.75
CA ARG A 597 -19.31 5.78 29.06
C ARG A 597 -18.93 6.24 30.46
N PHE A 598 -18.84 7.54 30.69
CA PHE A 598 -18.73 8.04 32.06
C PHE A 598 -20.03 7.80 32.85
N TYR A 599 -19.92 7.65 34.17
CA TYR A 599 -21.09 7.45 35.04
C TYR A 599 -22.14 8.56 34.89
N SER A 600 -21.71 9.82 34.77
CA SER A 600 -22.59 10.96 34.49
C SER A 600 -23.35 10.80 33.16
N GLU A 601 -22.66 10.52 32.06
CA GLU A 601 -23.29 10.31 30.74
C GLU A 601 -24.20 9.08 30.69
N PHE A 602 -23.90 8.05 31.50
CA PHE A 602 -24.76 6.88 31.64
C PHE A 602 -26.05 7.25 32.39
N ILE A 603 -25.94 7.95 33.52
CA ILE A 603 -27.07 8.40 34.34
C ILE A 603 -27.94 9.41 33.59
N ASP A 604 -27.36 10.42 32.95
CA ASP A 604 -28.08 11.42 32.16
C ASP A 604 -28.88 10.79 31.01
N ARG A 605 -28.37 9.70 30.42
CA ARG A 605 -28.97 9.06 29.24
C ARG A 605 -29.89 7.88 29.55
N PHE A 606 -29.71 7.21 30.69
CA PHE A 606 -30.45 6.00 31.05
C PHE A 606 -31.15 6.07 32.41
N GLY A 607 -30.92 7.08 33.24
CA GLY A 607 -31.56 7.23 34.55
C GLY A 607 -33.10 7.33 34.49
N ILE A 608 -33.65 7.76 33.34
CA ILE A 608 -35.10 7.71 33.07
C ILE A 608 -35.68 6.28 33.08
N LEU A 609 -34.84 5.25 32.90
CA LEU A 609 -35.24 3.84 32.99
C LEU A 609 -35.37 3.34 34.43
N ALA A 610 -34.83 4.08 35.41
CA ALA A 610 -34.91 3.76 36.83
C ALA A 610 -35.04 5.05 37.69
N PRO A 611 -36.16 5.81 37.58
CA PRO A 611 -36.31 7.14 38.18
C PRO A 611 -36.15 7.16 39.70
N GLU A 612 -36.48 6.07 40.38
CA GLU A 612 -36.27 5.86 41.82
C GLU A 612 -34.84 6.15 42.28
N PHE A 613 -33.82 5.82 41.47
CA PHE A 613 -32.41 6.10 41.78
C PHE A 613 -31.97 7.53 41.46
N LEU A 614 -32.70 8.26 40.60
CA LEU A 614 -32.44 9.69 40.34
C LEU A 614 -32.94 10.60 41.47
N TYR A 615 -33.97 10.19 42.20
CA TYR A 615 -34.63 11.00 43.22
C TYR A 615 -34.44 10.50 44.66
N GLY A 616 -33.63 9.45 44.86
CA GLY A 616 -33.22 8.99 46.19
C GLY A 616 -34.37 8.50 47.07
N ARG A 617 -35.05 7.42 46.63
CA ARG A 617 -36.04 6.69 47.44
C ARG A 617 -35.59 5.26 47.73
#